data_AF-A0A373LNY5-F1
#
_entry.id   AF-A0A373LNY5-F1
#
_cell.length_a   1.000
_cell.length_b   1.000
_cell.length_c   1.000
_cell.angle_alpha   90.00
_cell.angle_beta   90.00
_cell.angle_gamma   90.00
#
_symmetry.space_group_name_H-M   'P 1'
#
loop_
_entity.id
_entity.type
_entity.pdbx_description
1 polymer ?
#
loop_
_entity_poly.entity_id
_entity_poly.type
_entity_poly.pdbx_seq_one_letter_code
_entity_poly.pdbx_strand_id
1 'polypeptide(L)'
;MYEIWSVVFLLVCAIADYKTKEIYVWFCLLNYFLAIVMKAVTNNLKLENIIIGIIVCTLLYIIALVTKEAVGVGDILIILTLTAMVELKVVLNVMMIAFIISAIFSIIGVSIGKMSLKTNIPFVPFIFCGNILFYLCKA
;
A
#
# COMPACT_ATOMS: atom_id res chain seq x y z
N MET A 1 9.00 -15.19 -4.70
CA MET A 1 10.00 -14.17 -4.34
C MET A 1 9.36 -12.81 -4.09
N TYR A 2 8.67 -12.20 -5.07
CA TYR A 2 8.04 -10.87 -4.93
C TYR A 2 6.96 -10.79 -3.84
N GLU A 3 6.22 -11.87 -3.58
CA GLU A 3 5.20 -11.93 -2.51
C GLU A 3 5.83 -11.82 -1.12
N ILE A 4 6.92 -12.54 -0.85
CA ILE A 4 7.66 -12.45 0.43
C ILE A 4 8.26 -11.05 0.59
N TRP A 5 8.80 -10.49 -0.50
CA TRP A 5 9.35 -9.14 -0.47
C TRP A 5 8.28 -8.08 -0.17
N SER A 6 7.08 -8.18 -0.78
CA SER A 6 5.99 -7.23 -0.50
C SER A 6 5.55 -7.30 0.96
N VAL A 7 5.52 -8.49 1.57
CA VAL A 7 5.24 -8.67 3.01
C VAL A 7 6.31 -7.99 3.87
N VAL A 8 7.58 -8.21 3.60
CA VAL A 8 8.68 -7.60 4.37
C VAL A 8 8.69 -6.08 4.22
N PHE A 9 8.52 -5.58 2.98
CA PHE A 9 8.41 -4.16 2.68
C PHE A 9 7.27 -3.51 3.46
N LEU A 10 6.07 -4.09 3.40
CA LEU A 10 4.90 -3.59 4.11
C LEU A 10 5.03 -3.68 5.63
N LEU A 11 5.70 -4.70 6.17
CA LEU A 11 5.98 -4.78 7.60
C LEU A 11 6.82 -3.60 8.08
N VAL A 12 7.90 -3.27 7.34
CA VAL A 12 8.77 -2.12 7.66
C VAL A 12 7.98 -0.82 7.55
N CYS A 13 7.20 -0.64 6.47
CA CYS A 13 6.37 0.53 6.28
C CYS A 13 5.28 0.66 7.37
N ALA A 14 4.64 -0.44 7.78
CA ALA A 14 3.61 -0.42 8.82
C ALA A 14 4.18 -0.04 10.20
N ILE A 15 5.38 -0.53 10.53
CA ILE A 15 6.07 -0.16 11.77
C ILE A 15 6.46 1.33 11.74
N ALA A 16 6.96 1.83 10.60
CA ALA A 16 7.31 3.23 10.43
C ALA A 16 6.07 4.14 10.52
N ASP A 17 4.98 3.79 9.83
CA ASP A 17 3.72 4.54 9.83
C ASP A 17 3.12 4.65 11.24
N TYR A 18 3.20 3.56 12.02
CA TYR A 18 2.75 3.55 13.42
C TYR A 18 3.63 4.38 14.36
N LYS A 19 4.96 4.36 14.19
CA LYS A 19 5.91 4.97 15.13
C LYS A 19 6.28 6.42 14.80
N THR A 20 6.57 6.72 13.53
CA THR A 20 7.20 7.98 13.12
C THR A 20 6.28 8.90 12.34
N LYS A 21 5.13 8.41 11.82
CA LYS A 21 4.21 9.15 10.93
C LYS A 21 4.85 9.77 9.66
N GLU A 22 6.14 9.56 9.46
CA GLU A 22 6.88 9.96 8.27
C GLU A 22 7.16 8.70 7.44
N ILE A 23 6.60 8.69 6.23
CA ILE A 23 6.91 7.66 5.24
C ILE A 23 8.22 8.05 4.57
N TYR A 24 9.24 7.20 4.71
CA TYR A 24 10.53 7.38 4.05
C TYR A 24 10.35 7.23 2.53
N VAL A 25 10.08 8.34 1.84
CA VAL A 25 9.91 8.42 0.39
C VAL A 25 11.05 7.70 -0.33
N TRP A 26 12.29 7.91 0.13
CA TRP A 26 13.48 7.25 -0.39
C TRP A 26 13.45 5.72 -0.27
N PHE A 27 12.91 5.19 0.82
CA PHE A 27 12.79 3.74 1.01
C PHE A 27 11.79 3.13 0.01
N CYS A 28 10.66 3.81 -0.23
CA CYS A 28 9.66 3.38 -1.22
C CYS A 28 10.25 3.42 -2.64
N LEU A 29 10.86 4.55 -3.02
CA LEU A 29 11.47 4.71 -4.34
C LEU A 29 12.58 3.69 -4.59
N LEU A 30 13.44 3.45 -3.60
CA LEU A 30 14.50 2.45 -3.71
C LEU A 30 13.93 1.05 -3.97
N ASN A 31 12.89 0.64 -3.22
CA ASN A 31 12.23 -0.65 -3.43
C ASN A 31 11.51 -0.73 -4.79
N TYR A 32 10.90 0.37 -5.24
CA TYR A 32 10.25 0.46 -6.54
C TYR A 32 11.25 0.21 -7.69
N PHE A 33 12.37 0.95 -7.70
CA PHE A 33 13.40 0.77 -8.72
C PHE A 33 14.08 -0.61 -8.61
N LEU A 34 14.35 -1.11 -7.41
CA LEU A 34 14.92 -2.44 -7.21
C LEU A 34 14.00 -3.51 -7.79
N ALA A 35 12.68 -3.39 -7.62
CA ALA A 35 11.70 -4.35 -8.14
C ALA A 35 11.69 -4.35 -9.69
N ILE A 36 11.81 -3.18 -10.32
CA ILE A 36 11.92 -3.05 -11.78
C ILE A 36 13.21 -3.72 -12.28
N VAL A 37 14.36 -3.43 -11.64
CA VAL A 37 15.65 -4.02 -12.00
C VAL A 37 15.61 -5.55 -11.87
N MET A 38 15.07 -6.07 -10.77
CA MET A 38 14.93 -7.52 -10.56
C MET A 38 14.03 -8.18 -11.61
N LYS A 39 12.91 -7.55 -11.97
CA LYS A 39 12.04 -8.03 -13.05
C LYS A 39 12.73 -7.99 -14.42
N ALA A 40 13.56 -6.97 -14.68
CA ALA A 40 14.35 -6.88 -15.90
C ALA A 40 15.41 -8.01 -15.97
N VAL A 41 16.18 -8.21 -14.91
CA VAL A 41 17.23 -9.26 -14.85
C VAL A 41 16.64 -10.67 -14.96
N THR A 42 15.43 -10.88 -14.43
CA THR A 42 14.73 -12.18 -14.47
C THR A 42 13.89 -12.39 -15.74
N ASN A 43 13.94 -11.47 -16.72
CA ASN A 43 13.09 -11.49 -17.92
C ASN A 43 11.56 -11.56 -17.64
N ASN A 44 11.13 -11.09 -16.46
CA ASN A 44 9.72 -11.01 -16.06
C ASN A 44 9.16 -9.57 -16.14
N LEU A 45 9.88 -8.67 -16.78
CA LEU A 45 9.48 -7.26 -16.90
C LEU A 45 8.35 -7.11 -17.90
N LYS A 46 7.15 -6.79 -17.40
CA LYS A 46 6.01 -6.36 -18.22
C LYS A 46 5.88 -4.85 -18.10
N LEU A 47 6.30 -4.12 -19.14
CA LEU A 47 6.22 -2.65 -19.18
C LEU A 47 4.79 -2.15 -19.00
N GLU A 48 3.81 -2.88 -19.53
CA GLU A 48 2.38 -2.60 -19.35
C GLU A 48 2.01 -2.47 -17.87
N ASN A 49 2.46 -3.39 -17.01
CA ASN A 49 2.17 -3.35 -15.58
C ASN A 49 2.75 -2.11 -14.89
N ILE A 50 3.94 -1.67 -15.33
CA ILE A 50 4.61 -0.48 -14.77
C ILE A 50 3.84 0.78 -15.19
N ILE A 51 3.51 0.91 -16.47
CA ILE A 51 2.77 2.05 -17.01
C ILE A 51 1.41 2.16 -16.35
N ILE A 52 0.68 1.04 -16.24
CA ILE A 52 -0.62 1.00 -15.57
C ILE A 52 -0.47 1.40 -14.09
N GLY A 53 0.53 0.88 -13.39
CA GLY A 53 0.79 1.25 -11.99
C GLY A 53 1.03 2.75 -11.80
N ILE A 54 1.82 3.37 -12.67
CA ILE A 54 2.08 4.81 -12.67
C ILE A 54 0.79 5.60 -12.95
N ILE A 55 0.01 5.21 -13.96
CA ILE A 55 -1.25 5.89 -14.31
C ILE A 55 -2.22 5.86 -13.12
N VAL A 56 -2.42 4.68 -12.52
CA VAL A 56 -3.31 4.50 -11.36
C VAL A 56 -2.85 5.35 -10.18
N CYS A 57 -1.56 5.33 -9.84
CA CYS A 57 -1.05 6.12 -8.71
C CYS A 57 -1.07 7.62 -8.99
N THR A 58 -0.89 8.05 -10.24
CA THR A 58 -1.03 9.46 -10.64
C THR A 58 -2.47 9.92 -10.48
N LEU A 59 -3.45 9.10 -10.88
CA LEU A 59 -4.87 9.39 -10.66
C LEU A 59 -5.19 9.49 -9.16
N LEU A 60 -4.70 8.55 -8.34
CA LEU A 60 -4.85 8.61 -6.89
C LEU A 60 -4.22 9.88 -6.29
N TYR A 61 -3.08 10.31 -6.82
CA TYR A 61 -2.41 11.54 -6.38
C TYR A 61 -3.24 12.79 -6.74
N ILE A 62 -3.79 12.85 -7.95
CA ILE A 62 -4.70 13.95 -8.34
C ILE A 62 -5.93 13.98 -7.41
N ILE A 63 -6.50 12.81 -7.09
CA ILE A 63 -7.62 12.72 -6.13
C ILE A 63 -7.19 13.23 -4.76
N ALA A 64 -6.00 12.86 -4.27
CA ALA A 64 -5.47 13.33 -2.99
C ALA A 64 -5.35 14.87 -2.95
N LEU A 65 -4.89 15.50 -4.05
CA LEU A 65 -4.81 16.95 -4.16
C LEU A 65 -6.20 17.62 -4.12
N VAL A 66 -7.17 17.08 -4.84
CA VAL A 66 -8.54 17.64 -4.91
C VAL A 66 -9.29 17.47 -3.58
N THR A 67 -9.05 16.36 -2.88
CA THR A 67 -9.74 16.01 -1.63
C THR A 67 -9.10 16.60 -0.37
N LYS A 68 -8.08 17.46 -0.51
CA LYS A 68 -7.30 18.02 0.60
C LYS A 68 -6.69 16.94 1.50
N GLU A 69 -5.98 15.99 0.87
CA GLU A 69 -5.25 14.90 1.54
C GLU A 69 -6.14 13.85 2.23
N ALA A 70 -7.34 13.58 1.70
CA ALA A 70 -8.13 12.44 2.17
C ALA A 70 -7.41 11.09 1.96
N VAL A 71 -6.45 11.05 1.02
CA VAL A 71 -5.53 9.94 0.80
C VAL A 71 -4.12 10.43 1.09
N GLY A 72 -3.38 9.72 1.95
CA GLY A 72 -2.00 10.07 2.28
C GLY A 72 -1.09 9.89 1.07
N VAL A 73 -0.26 10.89 0.75
CA VAL A 73 0.72 10.80 -0.35
C VAL A 73 1.68 9.62 -0.14
N GLY A 74 2.03 9.32 1.10
CA GLY A 74 2.87 8.16 1.39
C GLY A 74 2.18 6.81 1.14
N ASP A 75 0.86 6.70 1.33
CA ASP A 75 0.10 5.49 0.96
C ASP A 75 0.17 5.24 -0.55
N ILE A 76 0.08 6.32 -1.34
CA ILE A 76 0.19 6.26 -2.80
C ILE A 76 1.57 5.77 -3.22
N LEU A 77 2.64 6.20 -2.56
CA LEU A 77 4.00 5.73 -2.83
C LEU A 77 4.18 4.25 -2.48
N ILE A 78 3.57 3.79 -1.39
CA ILE A 78 3.56 2.37 -1.01
C ILE A 78 2.81 1.55 -2.07
N ILE A 79 1.63 2.01 -2.50
CA ILE A 79 0.85 1.38 -3.57
C ILE A 79 1.65 1.32 -4.87
N LEU A 80 2.30 2.41 -5.27
CA LEU A 80 3.16 2.45 -6.45
C LEU A 80 4.28 1.40 -6.35
N THR A 81 4.94 1.32 -5.19
CA THR A 81 5.97 0.32 -4.90
C THR A 81 5.44 -1.10 -5.03
N LEU A 82 4.23 -1.37 -4.49
CA LEU A 82 3.59 -2.67 -4.63
C LEU A 82 3.28 -3.04 -6.08
N THR A 83 2.82 -2.09 -6.91
CA THR A 83 2.57 -2.36 -8.34
C THR A 83 3.84 -2.72 -9.13
N ALA A 84 5.02 -2.27 -8.67
CA ALA A 84 6.30 -2.71 -9.22
C ALA A 84 6.71 -4.11 -8.75
N MET A 85 6.28 -4.54 -7.56
CA MET A 85 6.57 -5.89 -7.04
C MET A 85 5.60 -6.94 -7.59
N VAL A 86 4.29 -6.66 -7.56
CA VAL A 86 3.22 -7.62 -7.88
C VAL A 86 2.23 -7.05 -8.88
N GLU A 87 1.38 -7.89 -9.47
CA GLU A 87 0.40 -7.45 -10.48
C GLU A 87 -0.65 -6.51 -9.87
N LEU A 88 -1.15 -5.56 -10.67
CA LEU A 88 -2.14 -4.57 -10.23
C LEU A 88 -3.37 -5.24 -9.59
N LYS A 89 -3.85 -6.37 -10.14
CA LYS A 89 -4.99 -7.11 -9.60
C LYS A 89 -4.75 -7.55 -8.15
N VAL A 90 -3.53 -7.95 -7.81
CA VAL A 90 -3.15 -8.30 -6.43
C VAL A 90 -3.21 -7.05 -5.55
N VAL A 91 -2.62 -5.94 -6.00
CA VAL A 91 -2.64 -4.67 -5.25
C VAL A 91 -4.06 -4.19 -4.97
N LEU A 92 -4.95 -4.25 -5.97
CA LEU A 92 -6.35 -3.87 -5.81
C LEU A 92 -7.07 -4.74 -4.79
N ASN A 93 -6.86 -6.06 -4.83
CA ASN A 93 -7.45 -6.98 -3.84
C ASN A 93 -6.94 -6.68 -2.42
N VAL A 94 -5.63 -6.45 -2.28
CA VAL A 94 -5.02 -6.08 -1.00
C VAL A 94 -5.59 -4.76 -0.47
N MET A 95 -5.75 -3.76 -1.33
CA MET A 95 -6.37 -2.48 -0.97
C MET A 95 -7.83 -2.65 -0.53
N MET A 96 -8.62 -3.46 -1.25
CA MET A 96 -10.00 -3.72 -0.87
C MET A 96 -10.11 -4.39 0.50
N ILE A 97 -9.27 -5.40 0.77
CA ILE A 97 -9.21 -6.04 2.08
C ILE A 97 -8.76 -5.03 3.16
N ALA A 98 -7.75 -4.22 2.87
CA ALA A 98 -7.26 -3.19 3.77
C ALA A 98 -8.35 -2.18 4.15
N PHE A 99 -9.13 -1.70 3.17
CA PHE A 99 -10.27 -0.80 3.41
C PHE A 99 -11.36 -1.44 4.25
N ILE A 100 -11.66 -2.73 4.05
CA ILE A 100 -12.64 -3.46 4.87
C ILE A 100 -12.14 -3.54 6.32
N ILE A 101 -10.88 -3.92 6.54
CA ILE A 101 -10.31 -4.03 7.88
C ILE A 101 -10.27 -2.65 8.55
N SER A 102 -9.83 -1.62 7.84
CA SER A 102 -9.76 -0.25 8.38
C SER A 102 -11.15 0.28 8.72
N ALA A 103 -12.17 -0.01 7.92
CA ALA A 103 -13.56 0.36 8.19
C ALA A 103 -14.09 -0.34 9.44
N ILE A 104 -13.90 -1.67 9.56
CA ILE A 104 -14.31 -2.44 10.75
C ILE A 104 -13.62 -1.89 12.00
N PHE A 105 -12.30 -1.68 11.94
CA PHE A 105 -11.53 -1.13 13.05
C PHE A 105 -12.02 0.26 13.47
N SER A 106 -12.29 1.13 12.50
CA SER A 106 -12.81 2.48 12.75
C SER A 106 -14.21 2.46 13.38
N ILE A 107 -15.12 1.63 12.86
CA ILE A 107 -16.48 1.48 13.40
C ILE A 107 -16.43 0.98 14.84
N ILE A 108 -15.64 -0.05 15.13
CA ILE A 108 -15.49 -0.57 16.49
C ILE A 108 -14.92 0.52 17.41
N GLY A 109 -13.84 1.19 16.99
CA GLY A 109 -13.17 2.24 17.77
C GLY A 109 -14.09 3.41 18.13
N VAL A 110 -14.93 3.83 17.19
CA VAL A 110 -15.97 4.87 17.41
C VAL A 110 -17.08 4.34 18.33
N SER A 111 -17.55 3.11 18.13
CA SER A 111 -18.65 2.53 18.91
C SER A 111 -18.32 2.34 20.39
N ILE A 112 -17.06 2.01 20.71
CA ILE A 112 -16.59 1.86 22.09
C ILE A 112 -16.08 3.19 22.69
N GLY A 113 -16.25 4.32 22.00
CA GLY A 113 -15.86 5.65 22.47
C GLY A 113 -14.35 5.91 22.53
N LYS A 114 -13.51 5.03 21.97
CA LYS A 114 -12.05 5.19 21.96
C LYS A 114 -11.53 6.04 20.79
N MET A 115 -12.35 6.27 19.77
CA MET A 115 -12.03 7.08 18.60
C MET A 115 -13.19 8.02 18.26
N SER A 116 -12.87 9.14 17.63
CA SER A 116 -13.85 10.02 16.97
C SER A 116 -13.79 9.86 15.44
N LEU A 117 -14.81 10.34 14.73
CA LEU A 117 -14.84 10.41 13.26
C LEU A 117 -13.69 11.25 12.66
N LYS A 118 -13.00 12.07 13.47
CA LYS A 118 -11.86 12.90 13.04
C LYS A 118 -10.51 12.27 13.38
N THR A 119 -10.49 11.07 13.96
CA THR A 119 -9.24 10.40 14.34
C THR A 119 -8.51 10.00 13.08
N ASN A 120 -7.28 10.50 12.90
CA ASN A 120 -6.44 10.08 11.79
C ASN A 120 -5.77 8.74 12.17
N ILE A 121 -6.06 7.68 11.41
CA ILE A 121 -5.57 6.33 11.66
C ILE A 121 -4.56 5.97 10.56
N PRO A 122 -3.35 5.51 10.92
CA PRO A 122 -2.36 5.06 9.95
C PRO A 122 -2.92 3.94 9.06
N PHE A 123 -2.90 4.11 7.74
CA PHE A 123 -3.53 3.16 6.81
C PHE A 123 -2.63 1.96 6.47
N VAL A 124 -1.30 2.15 6.52
CA VAL A 124 -0.31 1.15 6.10
C VAL A 124 -0.40 -0.17 6.87
N PRO A 125 -0.63 -0.21 8.20
CA PRO A 125 -0.86 -1.45 8.92
C PRO A 125 -2.02 -2.28 8.36
N PHE A 126 -3.07 -1.65 7.84
CA PHE A 126 -4.19 -2.37 7.22
C PHE A 126 -3.82 -2.91 5.83
N ILE A 127 -2.99 -2.20 5.06
CA ILE A 127 -2.43 -2.70 3.80
C ILE A 127 -1.59 -3.96 4.07
N PHE A 128 -0.76 -3.95 5.11
CA PHE A 128 0.03 -5.10 5.52
C PHE A 128 -0.86 -6.31 5.90
N CYS A 129 -1.88 -6.11 6.73
CA CYS A 129 -2.83 -7.17 7.08
C CYS A 129 -3.57 -7.70 5.85
N GLY A 130 -4.01 -6.82 4.95
CA GLY A 130 -4.68 -7.20 3.70
C GLY A 130 -3.77 -8.02 2.79
N ASN A 131 -2.47 -7.69 2.73
CA ASN A 131 -1.47 -8.44 1.96
C ASN A 131 -1.26 -9.86 2.52
N ILE A 132 -1.15 -9.99 3.84
CA ILE A 132 -1.06 -11.31 4.50
C ILE A 132 -2.31 -12.14 4.19
N LEU A 133 -3.50 -11.59 4.45
CA LEU A 133 -4.76 -12.30 4.24
C LEU A 133 -4.94 -12.72 2.79
N PHE A 134 -4.62 -11.85 1.83
CA PHE A 134 -4.69 -12.17 0.42
C PHE A 134 -3.83 -13.39 0.07
N TYR A 135 -2.58 -13.45 0.56
CA TYR A 135 -1.70 -14.58 0.30
C TYR A 135 -2.10 -15.85 1.05
N LEU A 136 -2.65 -15.73 2.26
CA LEU A 136 -3.18 -16.89 3.01
C LEU A 136 -4.39 -17.53 2.33
N CYS A 137 -5.28 -16.74 1.72
CA CYS A 137 -6.46 -17.24 1.03
C CYS A 137 -6.19 -17.70 -0.42
N LYS A 138 -5.03 -17.36 -0.97
CA LYS A 138 -4.60 -17.78 -2.32
C LYS A 138 -3.92 -19.16 -2.31
N ALA A 139 -3.43 -19.59 -1.14
CA ALA A 139 -2.84 -20.91 -0.91
C ALA A 139 -3.93 -21.99 -0.82
#